data_AF-A0AAD8E9A5-F1
#
_entry.id   AF-A0AAD8E9A5-F1
#
_cell.length_a   1.000
_cell.length_b   1.000
_cell.length_c   1.000
_cell.angle_alpha   90.00
_cell.angle_beta   90.00
_cell.angle_gamma   90.00
#
_symmetry.space_group_name_H-M   'P 1'
#
loop_
_entity.id
_entity.type
_entity.pdbx_description
1 polymer ?
#
loop_
_entity_poly.entity_id
_entity_poly.type
_entity_poly.pdbx_seq_one_letter_code
_entity_poly.pdbx_strand_id
1 'polypeptide(L)'
;MLPLKNMFLLTVGMMLLVLYFVWASQGTEVARKFAHQENSFICHVSLEDARGKETEGLPKIYFVTPTYPRREQAAELTRLGQTLMHVPDIHWIVADDNRSCNAMVAKLLKKFGFEKCHRFAILYEYLVQNLLDDIF
;
A
#
# COMPACT_ATOMS: atom_id res chain seq x y z
N MET A 1 19.80 23.65 -59.65
CA MET A 1 20.02 24.38 -58.39
C MET A 1 18.66 24.74 -57.82
N LEU A 2 18.26 24.14 -56.71
CA LEU A 2 17.04 24.60 -56.01
C LEU A 2 17.29 26.05 -55.56
N PRO A 3 16.31 26.97 -55.69
CA PRO A 3 16.51 28.35 -55.27
C PRO A 3 16.82 28.41 -53.78
N LEU A 4 17.77 29.26 -53.39
CA LEU A 4 18.29 29.38 -52.01
C LEU A 4 17.17 29.52 -50.96
N LYS A 5 16.07 30.18 -51.33
CA LYS A 5 14.86 30.36 -50.51
C LYS A 5 14.16 29.03 -50.16
N ASN A 6 14.11 28.08 -51.09
CA ASN A 6 13.51 26.77 -50.85
C ASN A 6 14.42 25.91 -49.96
N MET A 7 15.74 26.08 -50.08
CA MET A 7 16.70 25.40 -49.22
C MET A 7 16.61 25.90 -47.77
N PHE A 8 16.46 27.21 -47.57
CA PHE A 8 16.26 27.80 -46.25
C PHE A 8 14.98 27.29 -45.57
N LEU A 9 13.85 27.30 -46.28
CA LEU A 9 12.57 26.80 -45.75
C LEU A 9 12.63 25.33 -45.33
N LEU A 10 13.32 24.48 -46.09
CA LEU A 10 13.51 23.07 -45.74
C LEU A 10 14.33 22.89 -44.46
N THR A 11 15.41 23.67 -44.28
CA THR A 11 16.22 23.60 -43.06
C THR A 11 15.46 24.04 -41.81
N VAL A 12 14.67 25.12 -41.93
CA VAL A 12 13.82 25.60 -40.83
C VAL A 12 12.73 24.57 -40.51
N GLY A 13 12.09 23.97 -41.52
CA GLY A 13 11.11 22.91 -41.32
C GLY A 13 11.69 21.69 -40.61
N MET A 14 12.88 21.23 -41.01
CA MET A 14 13.57 20.11 -40.37
C MET A 14 13.99 20.45 -38.93
N MET A 15 14.45 21.67 -38.65
CA MET A 15 14.77 22.13 -37.29
C MET A 15 13.52 22.11 -36.38
N LEU A 16 12.38 22.61 -36.88
CA LEU A 16 11.13 22.60 -36.12
C LEU A 16 10.61 21.18 -35.87
N LEU A 17 10.74 20.28 -36.84
CA LEU A 17 10.40 18.86 -36.67
C LEU A 17 11.26 18.20 -35.59
N VAL A 18 12.58 18.41 -35.61
CA VAL A 18 13.49 17.86 -34.58
C VAL A 18 13.12 18.42 -33.20
N LEU A 19 12.87 19.73 -33.09
CA LEU A 19 12.45 20.33 -31.83
C LEU A 19 11.12 19.76 -31.31
N TYR A 20 10.16 19.51 -32.21
CA TYR A 20 8.89 18.87 -31.87
C TYR A 20 9.09 17.45 -31.36
N PHE A 21 9.89 16.62 -32.04
CA PHE A 21 10.18 15.25 -31.60
C PHE A 21 10.96 15.22 -30.27
N VAL A 22 11.91 16.14 -30.08
CA VAL A 22 12.65 16.28 -28.82
C VAL A 22 11.70 16.68 -27.68
N TRP A 23 10.82 17.65 -27.89
CA TRP A 23 9.79 18.03 -26.91
C TRP A 23 8.80 16.90 -26.62
N ALA A 24 8.36 16.18 -27.65
CA ALA A 24 7.47 15.02 -27.49
C ALA A 24 8.14 13.87 -26.70
N SER A 25 9.47 13.78 -26.71
CA SER A 25 10.22 12.70 -26.05
C SER A 25 10.52 12.93 -24.56
N GLN A 26 10.54 14.18 -24.06
CA GLN A 26 10.96 14.46 -22.67
C GLN A 26 9.93 14.09 -21.59
N GLY A 27 8.68 13.78 -21.94
CA GLY A 27 7.61 13.51 -20.97
C GLY A 27 7.37 12.02 -20.63
N THR A 28 7.94 11.08 -21.37
CA THR A 28 7.55 9.65 -21.28
C THR A 28 8.37 8.86 -20.25
N GLU A 29 9.62 9.25 -19.99
CA GLU A 29 10.53 8.56 -19.06
C GLU A 29 10.21 8.82 -17.58
N VAL A 30 9.70 10.01 -17.26
CA VAL A 30 9.37 10.40 -15.87
C VAL A 30 8.19 9.59 -15.36
N ALA A 31 7.13 9.44 -16.17
CA ALA A 31 5.98 8.61 -15.83
C ALA A 31 6.37 7.14 -15.60
N ARG A 32 7.31 6.59 -16.38
CA ARG A 32 7.78 5.21 -16.25
C ARG A 32 8.54 4.94 -14.95
N LYS A 33 9.27 5.92 -14.43
CA LYS A 33 9.98 5.80 -13.14
C LYS A 33 9.05 5.82 -11.93
N PHE A 34 7.93 6.56 -12.02
CA PHE A 34 6.91 6.59 -10.97
C PHE A 34 5.83 5.51 -11.13
N ALA A 35 5.69 4.92 -12.32
CA ALA A 35 4.84 3.76 -12.57
C ALA A 35 5.47 2.44 -12.09
N HIS A 36 6.47 2.48 -11.19
CA HIS A 36 6.86 1.30 -10.46
C HIS A 36 5.67 0.92 -9.58
N GLN A 37 4.85 0.03 -10.13
CA GLN A 37 3.66 -0.49 -9.51
C GLN A 37 4.09 -1.22 -8.24
N GLU A 38 4.02 -0.51 -7.12
CA GLU A 38 4.08 -1.11 -5.79
C GLU A 38 2.78 -1.89 -5.64
N ASN A 39 2.79 -3.14 -6.11
CA ASN A 39 1.67 -4.04 -5.92
C ASN A 39 1.45 -4.18 -4.40
N SER A 40 0.43 -3.52 -3.89
CA SER A 40 -0.03 -3.69 -2.53
C SER A 40 -0.52 -5.13 -2.38
N PHE A 41 0.27 -5.97 -1.72
CA PHE A 41 -0.08 -7.37 -1.52
C PHE A 41 -0.76 -7.52 -0.16
N ILE A 42 -2.03 -7.93 -0.17
CA ILE A 42 -2.74 -8.30 1.05
C ILE A 42 -2.35 -9.74 1.42
N CYS A 43 -1.56 -9.88 2.48
CA CYS A 43 -0.94 -11.16 2.82
C CYS A 43 -1.82 -12.12 3.61
N HIS A 44 -2.75 -11.58 4.38
CA HIS A 44 -3.66 -12.34 5.21
C HIS A 44 -4.91 -11.48 5.37
N VAL A 45 -6.07 -12.09 5.17
CA VAL A 45 -7.36 -11.50 5.55
C VAL A 45 -8.11 -12.62 6.24
N SER A 46 -8.44 -12.43 7.51
CA SER A 46 -9.47 -13.26 8.13
C SER A 46 -10.75 -12.44 8.12
N LEU A 47 -11.81 -12.96 7.49
CA LEU A 47 -13.10 -12.29 7.36
C LEU A 47 -14.18 -12.93 8.23
N GLU A 48 -13.87 -14.07 8.87
CA GLU A 48 -14.84 -14.84 9.63
C GLU A 48 -15.08 -14.17 10.99
N ASP A 49 -16.20 -13.46 11.10
CA ASP A 49 -16.67 -12.88 12.36
C ASP A 49 -17.37 -13.98 13.18
N ALA A 50 -16.57 -14.80 13.87
CA ALA A 50 -17.07 -15.87 14.74
C ALA A 50 -17.62 -15.35 16.09
N ARG A 51 -17.71 -14.03 16.28
CA ARG A 51 -18.25 -13.46 17.52
C ARG A 51 -19.74 -13.76 17.56
N GLY A 52 -20.10 -14.72 18.40
CA GLY A 52 -21.48 -14.91 18.83
C GLY A 52 -22.03 -13.58 19.35
N LYS A 53 -23.36 -13.46 19.23
CA LYS A 53 -24.30 -12.36 19.58
C LYS A 53 -24.01 -11.45 20.81
N GLU A 54 -22.94 -11.67 21.58
CA GLU A 54 -22.57 -10.92 22.79
C GLU A 54 -22.14 -9.46 22.55
N THR A 55 -21.69 -9.08 21.35
CA THR A 55 -21.24 -7.70 21.06
C THR A 55 -22.29 -6.84 20.37
N GLU A 56 -23.55 -7.27 20.30
CA GLU A 56 -24.61 -6.44 19.71
C GLU A 56 -24.81 -5.14 20.51
N GLY A 57 -24.46 -4.02 19.88
CA GLY A 57 -24.62 -2.67 20.46
C GLY A 57 -23.34 -2.00 20.97
N LEU A 58 -22.19 -2.69 20.95
CA LEU A 58 -20.89 -2.05 21.25
C LEU A 58 -20.33 -1.34 20.00
N PRO A 59 -19.62 -0.21 20.16
CA PRO A 59 -18.93 0.44 19.06
C PRO A 59 -17.72 -0.38 18.64
N LYS A 60 -17.62 -0.67 17.34
CA LYS A 60 -16.49 -1.38 16.75
C LYS A 60 -15.26 -0.49 16.69
N ILE A 61 -14.13 -0.96 17.23
CA ILE A 61 -12.87 -0.21 17.24
C ILE A 61 -11.95 -0.74 16.14
N TYR A 62 -11.59 0.12 15.18
CA TYR A 62 -10.53 -0.18 14.21
C TYR A 62 -9.21 0.37 14.72
N PHE A 63 -8.28 -0.53 15.05
CA PHE A 63 -6.96 -0.18 15.56
C PHE A 63 -5.92 -0.45 14.47
N VAL A 64 -5.37 0.61 13.89
CA VAL A 64 -4.37 0.52 12.82
C VAL A 64 -2.97 0.69 13.41
N THR A 65 -2.07 -0.25 13.16
CA THR A 65 -0.68 -0.22 13.64
C THR A 65 0.29 -0.35 12.46
N PRO A 66 0.99 0.73 12.07
CA PRO A 66 2.12 0.60 11.16
C PRO A 66 3.29 -0.08 11.87
N THR A 67 4.00 -0.96 11.15
CA THR A 67 5.17 -1.68 11.63
C THR A 67 6.14 -1.93 10.49
N TYR A 68 7.40 -2.21 10.79
CA TYR A 68 8.44 -2.47 9.79
C TYR A 68 9.46 -3.48 10.38
N PRO A 69 10.24 -4.17 9.54
CA PRO A 69 11.13 -5.23 10.00
C PRO A 69 12.29 -4.70 10.86
N ARG A 70 12.27 -5.07 12.14
CA ARG A 70 13.32 -4.78 13.14
C ARG A 70 13.43 -5.90 14.16
N ARG A 71 14.53 -5.96 14.93
CA ARG A 71 14.81 -7.09 15.85
C ARG A 71 13.76 -7.23 16.95
N GLU A 72 13.17 -6.11 17.32
CA GLU A 72 12.20 -5.91 18.40
C GLU A 72 10.75 -5.97 17.91
N GLN A 73 10.51 -6.07 16.59
CA GLN A 73 9.17 -6.09 15.98
C GLN A 73 8.27 -7.15 16.62
N ALA A 74 8.80 -8.37 16.78
CA ALA A 74 8.06 -9.48 17.36
C ALA A 74 7.70 -9.22 18.84
N ALA A 75 8.61 -8.64 19.62
CA ALA A 75 8.38 -8.36 21.04
C ALA A 75 7.33 -7.26 21.24
N GLU A 76 7.38 -6.22 20.43
CA GLU A 76 6.41 -5.12 20.48
C GLU A 76 5.01 -5.56 20.05
N LEU A 77 4.90 -6.25 18.90
CA LEU A 77 3.63 -6.80 18.43
C LEU A 77 3.08 -7.83 19.43
N THR A 78 3.94 -8.56 20.14
CA THR A 78 3.50 -9.50 21.18
C THR A 78 2.85 -8.78 22.35
N ARG A 79 3.54 -7.78 22.92
CA ARG A 79 3.01 -7.02 24.06
C ARG A 79 1.74 -6.25 23.70
N LEU A 80 1.70 -5.68 22.49
CA LEU A 80 0.52 -4.99 21.98
C LEU A 80 -0.64 -5.97 21.78
N GLY A 81 -0.42 -7.09 21.10
CA GLY A 81 -1.45 -8.11 20.86
C GLY A 81 -2.05 -8.66 22.16
N GLN A 82 -1.20 -8.95 23.15
CA GLN A 82 -1.66 -9.36 24.50
C GLN A 82 -2.55 -8.31 25.16
N THR A 83 -2.25 -7.02 24.97
CA THR A 83 -3.08 -5.93 25.48
C THR A 83 -4.43 -5.88 24.76
N LEU A 84 -4.42 -5.96 23.43
CA LEU A 84 -5.62 -5.83 22.61
C LEU A 84 -6.59 -7.01 22.77
N MET A 85 -6.12 -8.18 23.21
CA MET A 85 -6.97 -9.34 23.52
C MET A 85 -8.02 -9.06 24.60
N HIS A 86 -7.80 -8.06 25.46
CA HIS A 86 -8.73 -7.68 26.52
C HIS A 86 -9.77 -6.65 26.07
N VAL A 87 -9.66 -6.10 24.87
CA VAL A 87 -10.58 -5.08 24.35
C VAL A 87 -11.72 -5.76 23.58
N PRO A 88 -12.99 -5.58 23.98
CA PRO A 88 -14.12 -6.12 23.24
C PRO A 88 -14.32 -5.36 21.91
N ASP A 89 -14.86 -6.07 20.91
CA ASP A 89 -15.20 -5.54 19.58
C ASP A 89 -14.09 -4.75 18.86
N ILE A 90 -12.83 -5.18 19.00
CA ILE A 90 -11.67 -4.58 18.32
C ILE A 90 -11.29 -5.33 17.03
N HIS A 91 -10.84 -4.57 16.05
CA HIS A 91 -10.30 -5.01 14.77
C HIS A 91 -8.90 -4.46 14.61
N TRP A 92 -7.88 -5.33 14.58
CA TRP A 92 -6.47 -4.90 14.59
C TRP A 92 -5.81 -5.03 13.21
N ILE A 93 -5.71 -3.91 12.50
CA ILE A 93 -5.01 -3.83 11.20
C ILE A 93 -3.53 -3.57 11.45
N VAL A 94 -2.64 -4.39 10.87
CA VAL A 94 -1.19 -4.29 11.07
C VAL A 94 -0.53 -4.01 9.73
N ALA A 95 -0.27 -2.74 9.44
CA ALA A 95 0.40 -2.34 8.20
C ALA A 95 1.92 -2.63 8.29
N ASP A 96 2.36 -3.79 7.80
CA ASP A 96 3.77 -4.18 7.77
C ASP A 96 4.45 -3.64 6.50
N ASP A 97 5.36 -2.68 6.68
CA ASP A 97 6.23 -2.09 5.67
C ASP A 97 7.35 -3.07 5.30
N ASN A 98 6.95 -4.14 4.63
CA ASN A 98 7.86 -5.14 4.10
C ASN A 98 7.43 -5.48 2.67
N ARG A 99 8.38 -5.44 1.73
CA ARG A 99 8.19 -5.67 0.27
C ARG A 99 7.48 -6.99 -0.07
N SER A 100 7.41 -7.91 0.89
CA SER A 100 6.75 -9.19 0.76
C SER A 100 6.11 -9.58 2.10
N CYS A 101 5.17 -10.51 2.04
CA CYS A 101 4.48 -11.03 3.22
C CYS A 101 5.43 -11.60 4.25
N ASN A 102 5.44 -10.98 5.43
CA ASN A 102 6.27 -11.42 6.53
C ASN A 102 5.62 -12.60 7.27
N ALA A 103 6.16 -13.80 7.03
CA ALA A 103 5.69 -15.03 7.66
C ALA A 103 5.77 -14.99 9.19
N MET A 104 6.72 -14.23 9.77
CA MET A 104 6.85 -14.07 11.22
C MET A 104 5.66 -13.30 11.79
N VAL A 105 5.33 -12.14 11.18
CA VAL A 105 4.18 -11.32 11.57
C VAL A 105 2.89 -12.11 11.38
N ALA A 106 2.68 -12.74 10.22
CA ALA A 106 1.49 -13.56 9.97
C ALA A 106 1.31 -14.69 11.01
N LYS A 107 2.40 -15.41 11.33
CA LYS A 107 2.38 -16.48 12.34
C LYS A 107 2.13 -15.93 13.75
N LEU A 108 2.67 -14.76 14.08
CA LEU A 108 2.48 -14.12 15.37
C LEU A 108 1.02 -13.69 15.54
N LEU A 109 0.47 -12.97 14.56
CA LEU A 109 -0.91 -12.48 14.59
C LEU A 109 -1.93 -13.63 14.66
N LYS A 110 -1.66 -14.74 13.96
CA LYS A 110 -2.46 -15.97 14.08
C LYS A 110 -2.56 -16.51 15.50
N LYS A 111 -1.54 -16.30 16.36
CA LYS A 111 -1.59 -16.74 17.78
C LYS A 111 -2.60 -15.96 18.60
N PHE A 112 -2.89 -14.72 18.23
CA PHE A 112 -3.89 -13.91 18.94
C PHE A 112 -5.34 -14.23 18.50
N GLY A 113 -5.48 -15.02 17.43
CA GLY A 113 -6.73 -15.20 16.68
C GLY A 113 -7.49 -16.50 16.92
N PHE A 114 -7.21 -17.28 17.97
CA PHE A 114 -8.21 -18.24 18.44
C PHE A 114 -9.26 -17.50 19.27
N GLU A 115 -10.41 -17.28 18.62
CA GLU A 115 -11.74 -16.95 19.15
C GLU A 115 -12.15 -15.47 19.36
N LYS A 116 -11.27 -14.47 19.53
CA LYS A 116 -11.76 -13.09 19.82
C LYS A 116 -11.11 -11.89 19.12
N CYS A 117 -9.93 -12.03 18.51
CA CYS A 117 -9.29 -10.92 17.78
C CYS A 117 -8.97 -11.39 16.35
N HIS A 118 -9.88 -11.13 15.42
CA HIS A 118 -10.01 -11.97 14.23
C HIS A 118 -9.81 -11.27 12.89
N ARG A 119 -9.12 -10.14 12.80
CA ARG A 119 -8.83 -9.56 11.49
C ARG A 119 -7.48 -8.85 11.54
N PHE A 120 -6.58 -9.29 10.66
CA PHE A 120 -5.24 -8.76 10.46
C PHE A 120 -5.09 -8.55 8.96
N ALA A 121 -4.68 -7.37 8.53
CA ALA A 121 -4.27 -7.09 7.16
C ALA A 121 -2.87 -6.48 7.19
N ILE A 122 -1.93 -7.09 6.46
CA ILE A 122 -0.61 -6.53 6.17
C ILE A 122 -0.76 -5.62 4.96
N LEU A 123 -0.56 -4.33 5.16
CA LEU A 123 -0.74 -3.29 4.17
C LEU A 123 0.54 -2.48 3.99
N TYR A 124 0.87 -2.17 2.74
CA TYR A 124 1.83 -1.14 2.38
C TYR A 124 1.22 0.25 2.53
N GLU A 125 2.05 1.27 2.72
CA GLU A 125 1.69 2.66 3.03
C GLU A 125 0.56 3.24 2.14
N TYR A 126 0.55 2.91 0.84
CA TYR A 126 -0.50 3.35 -0.11
C TYR A 126 -1.89 2.73 0.11
N LEU A 127 -1.99 1.52 0.68
CA LEU A 127 -3.30 0.88 0.90
C LEU A 127 -3.95 1.29 2.23
N VAL A 128 -3.17 1.80 3.19
CA VAL A 128 -3.72 2.33 4.44
C VAL A 128 -4.62 3.53 4.14
N GLN A 129 -4.22 4.41 3.23
CA GLN A 129 -5.02 5.58 2.84
C GLN A 129 -6.40 5.16 2.28
N ASN A 130 -6.42 4.26 1.31
CA ASN A 130 -7.66 3.77 0.70
C ASN A 130 -8.53 2.97 1.68
N LEU A 131 -7.92 2.20 2.58
CA LEU A 131 -8.65 1.46 3.60
C LEU A 131 -9.24 2.41 4.66
N LEU A 132 -8.55 3.49 5.00
CA LEU A 132 -9.08 4.52 5.89
C LEU A 132 -10.28 5.24 5.25
N ASP A 133 -10.23 5.50 3.95
CA ASP A 133 -11.36 6.11 3.21
C ASP A 133 -12.59 5.18 3.11
N ASP A 134 -12.40 3.86 3.18
CA ASP A 134 -13.51 2.89 3.23
C ASP A 134 -14.05 2.68 4.67
N ILE A 135 -13.27 3.02 5.70
CA ILE A 135 -13.60 2.81 7.12
C ILE A 135 -14.17 4.08 7.78
N PHE A 136 -13.77 5.28 7.35
CA PHE A 136 -14.18 6.59 7.89
C PHE A 136 -15.04 7.38 6.90
#